data_AF-A0A4Q5QU41-F1
#
_entry.id   AF-A0A4Q5QU41-F1
#
_cell.length_a   1.000
_cell.length_b   1.000
_cell.length_c   1.000
_cell.angle_alpha   90.00
_cell.angle_beta   90.00
_cell.angle_gamma   90.00
#
_symmetry.space_group_name_H-M   'P 1'
#
loop_
_entity.id
_entity.type
_entity.pdbx_description
1 polymer ?
#
loop_
_entity_poly.entity_id
_entity_poly.type
_entity_poly.pdbx_seq_one_letter_code
_entity_poly.pdbx_strand_id
1 'polypeptide(L)' 'LQQAAAIGKPAAIRAVANANGMNRVAILVPCHRVIGTNGSLTGYGGGIWRKQWLLEHEKNAAAKLLPDK' A
#
# COMPACT_ATOMS: atom_id res chain seq x y z
N LEU A 1 9.07 -6.52 3.11
CA LEU A 1 10.45 -6.90 2.69
C LEU A 1 10.95 -6.01 1.55
N GLN A 2 10.22 -5.94 0.42
CA GLN A 2 10.63 -5.20 -0.79
C GLN A 2 11.08 -3.75 -0.53
N GLN A 3 10.27 -2.93 0.13
CA GLN A 3 10.63 -1.53 0.40
C GLN A 3 11.86 -1.39 1.33
N ALA A 4 11.95 -2.23 2.36
CA ALA A 4 13.08 -2.22 3.28
C ALA A 4 14.39 -2.64 2.57
N ALA A 5 14.31 -3.62 1.66
CA ALA A 5 15.43 -4.01 0.80
C ALA A 5 15.81 -2.90 -0.20
N ALA A 6 14.83 -2.21 -0.79
CA ALA A 6 15.06 -1.11 -1.73
C ALA A 6 15.84 0.07 -1.11
N ILE A 7 15.72 0.29 0.20
CA ILE A 7 16.49 1.30 0.93
C ILE A 7 17.78 0.75 1.56
N GLY A 8 18.21 -0.45 1.19
CA GLY A 8 19.42 -1.09 1.72
C GLY A 8 19.35 -1.50 3.19
N LYS A 9 18.14 -1.59 3.78
CA LYS A 9 17.92 -1.95 5.19
C LYS A 9 16.91 -3.11 5.32
N PRO A 10 17.23 -4.34 4.88
CA PRO A 10 16.27 -5.46 4.87
C PRO A 10 15.61 -5.76 6.22
N ALA A 11 16.32 -5.54 7.33
CA ALA A 11 15.81 -5.74 8.69
C ALA A 11 14.80 -4.67 9.14
N ALA A 12 14.68 -3.54 8.45
CA ALA A 12 13.85 -2.39 8.83
C ALA A 12 12.36 -2.54 8.46
N ILE A 13 11.85 -3.77 8.30
CA ILE A 13 10.49 -4.03 7.79
C ILE A 13 9.42 -3.35 8.66
N ARG A 14 9.51 -3.48 9.98
CA ARG A 14 8.56 -2.88 10.92
C ARG A 14 8.63 -1.34 10.91
N ALA A 15 9.85 -0.78 10.82
CA ALA A 15 10.05 0.66 10.73
C ALA A 15 9.43 1.23 9.44
N VAL A 16 9.63 0.56 8.31
CA VAL A 16 9.02 0.92 7.03
C VAL A 16 7.49 0.79 7.08
N ALA A 17 6.95 -0.27 7.68
CA ALA A 17 5.51 -0.42 7.86
C ALA A 17 4.90 0.73 8.69
N ASN A 18 5.54 1.11 9.79
CA ASN A 18 5.12 2.25 10.61
C ASN A 18 5.19 3.57 9.81
N ALA A 19 6.27 3.79 9.06
CA ALA A 19 6.42 4.98 8.23
C ALA A 19 5.32 5.10 7.16
N ASN A 20 4.95 3.99 6.51
CA ASN A 20 3.81 3.95 5.59
C ASN A 20 2.49 4.33 6.29
N GLY A 21 2.25 3.83 7.51
CA GLY A 21 1.07 4.15 8.30
C GLY A 21 0.97 5.62 8.72
N MET A 22 2.12 6.29 8.88
CA MET A 22 2.22 7.72 9.28
C MET A 22 2.17 8.70 8.11
N ASN A 23 2.01 8.24 6.88
CA ASN A 23 1.94 9.11 5.71
C ASN A 23 0.77 10.11 5.82
N ARG A 24 1.09 11.41 5.79
CA ARG A 24 0.11 12.52 5.87
C ARG A 24 -0.42 12.97 4.51
N VAL A 25 0.17 12.50 3.42
CA VAL A 25 -0.22 12.85 2.04
C VAL A 25 -0.72 11.58 1.35
N ALA A 26 -1.81 11.02 1.89
CA ALA A 26 -2.41 9.79 1.38
C ALA A 26 -2.89 9.95 -0.07
N ILE A 27 -3.06 8.82 -0.78
CA ILE A 27 -3.42 8.75 -2.21
C ILE A 27 -2.26 9.18 -3.11
N LEU A 28 -1.75 10.42 -2.96
CA LEU A 28 -0.61 10.93 -3.75
C LEU A 28 0.67 10.16 -3.43
N VAL A 29 0.98 9.99 -2.13
CA VAL A 29 1.96 9.00 -1.68
C VAL A 29 1.17 7.71 -1.38
N PRO A 30 1.30 6.65 -2.19
CA PRO A 30 0.35 5.54 -2.23
C PRO A 30 0.61 4.49 -1.14
N CYS A 31 0.57 4.90 0.14
CA CYS A 31 0.79 3.98 1.27
C CYS A 31 -0.28 2.88 1.38
N HIS A 32 -1.44 3.04 0.74
CA HIS A 32 -2.47 1.99 0.62
C HIS A 32 -2.04 0.82 -0.27
N ARG A 33 -1.03 0.98 -1.14
CA ARG A 33 -0.50 -0.08 -2.01
C ARG A 33 0.51 -1.02 -1.34
N VAL A 34 0.89 -0.74 -0.09
CA VAL A 34 1.80 -1.61 0.67
C VAL A 34 0.99 -2.66 1.43
N ILE A 35 1.22 -3.94 1.14
CA ILE A 35 0.43 -5.07 1.69
C ILE A 35 1.37 -6.03 2.41
N GLY A 36 0.88 -6.70 3.46
CA GLY A 36 1.61 -7.78 4.12
C GLY A 36 1.88 -8.95 3.17
N THR A 37 2.95 -9.70 3.39
CA THR A 37 3.29 -10.87 2.55
C THR A 37 2.22 -11.97 2.59
N ASN A 38 1.40 -12.00 3.64
CA ASN A 38 0.24 -12.88 3.80
C ASN A 38 -1.06 -12.28 3.23
N GLY A 39 -1.00 -11.17 2.49
CA GLY A 39 -2.17 -10.47 1.97
C GLY A 39 -2.90 -9.58 2.98
N SER A 40 -2.42 -9.50 4.24
CA SER A 40 -3.09 -8.68 5.25
C SER A 40 -3.02 -7.18 4.95
N LEU A 41 -4.17 -6.51 5.11
CA LEU A 41 -4.27 -5.06 5.08
C LEU A 41 -4.09 -4.51 6.48
N THR A 42 -2.96 -3.84 6.71
CA THR A 42 -2.61 -3.21 7.98
C THR A 42 -2.07 -1.81 7.75
N GLY A 43 -1.91 -1.04 8.83
CA GLY A 43 -1.09 0.17 8.86
C GLY A 43 -1.49 1.22 7.81
N TYR A 44 -2.69 1.77 7.94
CA TYR A 44 -3.15 2.87 7.08
C TYR A 44 -3.81 3.96 7.92
N GLY A 45 -3.29 5.19 7.83
CA GLY A 45 -3.80 6.33 8.61
C GLY A 45 -5.26 6.68 8.33
N GLY A 46 -5.80 6.28 7.17
CA GLY A 46 -7.22 6.42 6.85
C GLY A 46 -8.10 5.24 7.29
N GLY A 47 -7.58 4.26 8.02
CA GLY A 47 -8.34 3.07 8.41
C GLY A 47 -8.49 2.03 7.29
N ILE A 48 -8.60 0.77 7.69
CA ILE A 48 -8.46 -0.39 6.78
C ILE A 48 -9.54 -0.41 5.68
N TRP A 49 -10.77 0.02 5.98
CA TRP A 49 -11.85 0.06 4.99
C TRP A 49 -11.52 0.97 3.80
N ARG A 50 -10.88 2.12 4.02
CA ARG A 50 -10.45 3.03 2.93
C ARG A 50 -9.35 2.42 2.09
N LYS A 51 -8.39 1.75 2.72
CA LYS A 51 -7.32 1.04 2.02
C LYS A 51 -7.87 -0.03 1.09
N GLN A 52 -8.82 -0.84 1.59
CA GLN A 52 -9.50 -1.85 0.78
C GLN A 52 -10.27 -1.22 -0.39
N TRP A 53 -11.04 -0.15 -0.13
CA TRP A 53 -11.81 0.54 -1.16
C TRP A 53 -10.90 1.13 -2.25
N LEU A 54 -9.79 1.77 -1.87
CA LEU A 54 -8.84 2.35 -2.84
C LEU A 54 -8.21 1.30 -3.75
N LEU A 55 -7.80 0.16 -3.18
CA LEU A 55 -7.22 -0.94 -3.97
C LEU A 55 -8.23 -1.48 -5.00
N GLU A 56 -9.49 -1.67 -4.57
CA GLU A 56 -10.56 -2.13 -5.45
C GLU A 56 -10.93 -1.08 -6.52
N HIS A 57 -10.98 0.19 -6.13
CA HIS A 57 -11.23 1.29 -7.03
C HIS A 57 -10.16 1.39 -8.14
N GLU A 58 -8.87 1.28 -7.76
CA GLU A 58 -7.75 1.29 -8.70
C GLU A 58 -7.79 0.08 -9.65
N LYS A 59 -8.13 -1.11 -9.14
CA LYS A 59 -8.29 -2.32 -9.96
C LYS A 59 -9.40 -2.15 -11.00
N ASN A 60 -10.55 -1.63 -10.59
CA ASN A 60 -11.69 -1.39 -11.48
C ASN A 60 -11.41 -0.28 -12.50
N ALA A 61 -10.69 0.77 -12.09
CA ALA A 61 -10.25 1.81 -13.02
C ALA A 61 -9.30 1.24 -14.08
N ALA A 62 -8.34 0.39 -13.67
CA ALA A 62 -7.41 -0.25 -14.59
C ALA A 62 -8.13 -1.16 -15.61
N ALA A 63 -9.08 -1.98 -15.16
CA ALA A 63 -9.86 -2.86 -16.03
C ALA A 63 -10.71 -2.08 -17.07
N LYS A 64 -11.26 -0.93 -16.69
CA LYS A 64 -12.01 -0.06 -17.62
C LYS A 64 -11.11 0.59 -18.66
N LEU A 65 -9.89 0.96 -18.29
CA LEU A 65 -8.94 1.63 -19.17
C LEU A 65 -8.20 0.67 -20.11
N LEU A 66 -8.09 -0.61 -19.73
CA LEU A 66 -7.37 -1.64 -20.48
C LEU A 66 -8.22 -2.93 -20.54
N PRO A 67 -9.27 -2.97 -21.38
CA PRO A 67 -10.25 -4.06 -21.38
C PRO A 67 -9.69 -5.41 -21.88
N ASP A 68 -8.59 -5.40 -22.64
CA ASP A 68 -8.01 -6.59 -23.28
C ASP A 68 -6.72 -7.08 -22.58
N LYS A 69 -6.47 -6.67 -21.33
CA LYS A 69 -5.38 -7.18 -20.48
C LYS A 69 -5.88 -8.10 -19.37
#